data_AF-A0A850R113-F1
#
_entry.id   AF-A0A850R113-F1
#
_cell.length_a   1.000
_cell.length_b   1.000
_cell.length_c   1.000
_cell.angle_alpha   90.00
_cell.angle_beta   90.00
_cell.angle_gamma   90.00
#
_symmetry.space_group_name_H-M   'P 1'
#
loop_
_entity.id
_entity.type
_entity.pdbx_description
1 polymer ?
#
loop_
_entity_poly.entity_id
_entity_poly.type
_entity_poly.pdbx_seq_one_letter_code
_entity_poly.pdbx_strand_id
1 'polypeptide(L)' 'SPVKLMDYIEALEEALGIEAKKNFMDMQPGDVYMTYADTEDLFNATGYKPEVKVKEGVKAFVDWYRSYYNK' A
#
# COMPACT_ATOMS: atom_id res chain seq x y z
N SER A 1 -9.84 0.73 -7.74
CA SER A 1 -8.81 0.57 -8.80
C SER A 1 -7.55 -0.01 -8.19
N PRO A 2 -6.87 -0.95 -8.86
CA PRO A 2 -5.63 -1.55 -8.36
C PRO A 2 -4.52 -0.50 -8.24
N VAL A 3 -3.65 -0.67 -7.25
CA VAL A 3 -2.52 0.22 -6.94
C VAL A 3 -1.23 -0.51 -7.30
N LYS A 4 -0.28 0.18 -7.93
CA LYS A 4 0.98 -0.45 -8.35
C LYS A 4 1.92 -0.58 -7.17
N LEU A 5 2.80 -1.59 -7.21
CA LEU A 5 3.86 -1.78 -6.20
C LEU A 5 4.74 -0.54 -6.05
N MET A 6 5.08 0.13 -7.16
CA MET A 6 5.89 1.35 -7.13
C MET A 6 5.21 2.50 -6.37
N ASP A 7 3.89 2.64 -6.49
CA ASP A 7 3.15 3.68 -5.76
C ASP A 7 3.22 3.47 -4.24
N TYR A 8 3.29 2.20 -3.79
CA TYR A 8 3.49 1.87 -2.37
C TYR A 8 4.91 2.19 -1.91
N ILE A 9 5.93 1.88 -2.74
CA ILE A 9 7.32 2.18 -2.40
C ILE A 9 7.52 3.69 -2.30
N GLU A 10 7.01 4.46 -3.25
CA GLU A 10 7.06 5.93 -3.23
C GLU A 10 6.34 6.51 -2.00
N ALA A 11 5.18 5.96 -1.63
CA ALA A 11 4.47 6.37 -0.42
C ALA A 11 5.30 6.13 0.87
N LEU A 12 6.07 5.04 0.92
CA LEU A 12 6.99 4.76 2.03
C LEU A 12 8.18 5.71 2.03
N GLU A 13 8.78 5.99 0.86
CA GLU A 13 9.89 6.93 0.70
C GLU A 13 9.50 8.33 1.18
N GLU A 14 8.32 8.80 0.77
CA GLU A 14 7.72 10.07 1.22
C GLU A 14 7.47 10.10 2.73
N ALA A 15 6.86 9.04 3.28
CA ALA A 15 6.54 8.98 4.72
C ALA A 15 7.79 8.86 5.61
N LEU A 16 8.84 8.18 5.14
CA LEU A 16 10.09 8.01 5.87
C LEU A 16 11.05 9.18 5.67
N GLY A 17 10.90 9.94 4.58
CA GLY A 17 11.82 11.01 4.16
C GLY A 17 13.14 10.48 3.60
N ILE A 18 13.16 9.23 3.09
CA ILE A 18 14.36 8.53 2.65
C ILE A 18 14.05 7.81 1.34
N GLU A 19 14.89 8.00 0.32
CA GLU A 19 14.79 7.25 -0.93
C GLU A 19 15.35 5.83 -0.74
N ALA A 20 14.60 4.83 -1.18
CA ALA A 20 14.98 3.43 -1.07
C ALA A 20 15.99 3.07 -2.17
N LYS A 21 17.05 2.37 -1.78
CA LYS A 21 17.97 1.74 -2.73
C LYS A 21 17.30 0.49 -3.32
N LYS A 22 16.52 0.68 -4.38
CA LYS A 22 15.76 -0.37 -5.08
C LYS A 22 16.70 -1.37 -5.75
N ASN A 23 16.54 -2.66 -5.42
CA ASN A 23 17.19 -3.77 -6.13
C ASN A 23 16.12 -4.50 -6.94
N PHE A 24 16.02 -4.20 -8.23
CA PHE A 24 15.03 -4.82 -9.10
C PHE A 24 15.41 -6.29 -9.35
N MET A 25 14.44 -7.17 -9.14
CA MET A 25 14.58 -8.60 -9.36
C MET A 25 13.52 -9.06 -10.36
N ASP A 26 13.76 -10.21 -10.99
CA ASP A 26 12.78 -10.84 -11.84
C ASP A 26 11.54 -11.27 -11.04
N MET A 27 10.42 -11.49 -11.75
CA MET A 27 9.16 -11.95 -11.15
C MET A 27 9.38 -13.26 -10.38
N GLN A 28 8.93 -13.30 -9.13
CA GLN A 28 9.16 -14.47 -8.29
C GLN A 28 8.16 -15.58 -8.64
N PRO A 29 8.54 -16.86 -8.48
CA PRO A 29 7.61 -17.97 -8.65
C PRO A 29 6.44 -17.83 -7.66
N GLY A 30 5.23 -17.60 -8.18
CA GLY A 30 4.02 -17.38 -7.37
C GLY A 30 3.47 -15.96 -7.41
N ASP A 31 4.22 -15.01 -7.97
CA ASP A 31 3.68 -13.69 -8.28
C ASP A 31 2.66 -13.78 -9.42
N VAL A 32 1.59 -13.00 -9.30
CA VAL A 32 0.65 -12.74 -10.39
C VAL A 32 0.84 -11.31 -10.86
N TYR A 33 0.82 -11.10 -12.18
CA TYR A 33 1.08 -9.78 -12.77
C TYR A 33 0.13 -8.69 -12.25
N MET A 34 -1.14 -9.05 -12.02
CA MET A 34 -2.14 -8.18 -11.44
C MET A 34 -3.21 -9.01 -10.76
N THR A 35 -3.60 -8.61 -9.56
CA THR A 35 -4.78 -9.15 -8.87
C THR A 35 -5.48 -8.03 -8.13
N TYR A 36 -6.80 -8.10 -8.08
CA TYR A 36 -7.65 -7.20 -7.32
C TYR A 36 -8.96 -7.89 -6.98
N ALA A 37 -9.56 -7.52 -5.86
CA ALA A 37 -10.89 -7.97 -5.51
C ALA A 37 -11.94 -7.15 -6.29
N ASP A 38 -12.93 -7.83 -6.83
CA ASP A 38 -14.21 -7.20 -7.11
C ASP A 38 -14.93 -6.96 -5.78
N THR A 39 -15.41 -5.75 -5.58
CA THR A 39 -15.96 -5.27 -4.31
C THR A 39 -17.38 -4.71 -4.44
N GLU A 40 -17.98 -4.81 -5.63
CA GLU A 40 -19.32 -4.27 -5.90
C GLU A 40 -20.38 -4.88 -4.97
N ASP A 41 -20.37 -6.20 -4.79
CA ASP A 41 -21.30 -6.90 -3.91
C ASP A 41 -21.18 -6.46 -2.45
N LEU A 42 -19.95 -6.28 -1.96
CA LEU A 42 -19.70 -5.82 -0.59
C LEU A 42 -20.21 -4.39 -0.38
N PHE A 43 -19.98 -3.51 -1.35
CA PHE A 43 -20.46 -2.12 -1.31
C PHE A 43 -21.99 -2.06 -1.31
N ASN A 44 -22.64 -2.88 -2.14
CA ASN A 44 -24.10 -2.95 -2.20
C ASN A 44 -24.71 -3.50 -0.91
N ALA A 45 -24.07 -4.50 -0.28
CA ALA A 45 -24.55 -5.11 0.95
C ALA A 45 -24.37 -4.23 2.20
N THR A 46 -23.31 -3.42 2.25
CA THR A 46 -22.91 -2.70 3.47
C THR A 46 -23.06 -1.19 3.39
N GLY A 47 -23.17 -0.62 2.18
CA GLY A 47 -23.11 0.82 1.95
C GLY A 47 -21.73 1.44 2.25
N TYR A 48 -20.75 0.65 2.68
CA TYR A 48 -19.41 1.12 3.04
C TYR A 48 -18.49 1.09 1.81
N LYS A 49 -17.69 2.15 1.66
CA LYS A 49 -16.60 2.21 0.68
C LYS A 49 -15.32 2.68 1.38
N PRO A 50 -14.17 2.02 1.18
CA PRO A 50 -12.90 2.52 1.68
C PRO A 50 -12.56 3.86 1.05
N GLU A 51 -12.30 4.87 1.87
CA GLU A 51 -11.96 6.23 1.41
C GLU A 51 -10.48 6.57 1.59
N VAL A 52 -9.77 5.82 2.45
CA VAL A 52 -8.37 6.05 2.78
C VAL A 52 -7.50 5.78 1.55
N LYS A 53 -6.75 6.79 1.11
CA LYS A 53 -5.80 6.62 0.01
C LYS A 53 -4.55 5.90 0.50
N VAL A 54 -3.84 5.25 -0.42
CA VAL A 54 -2.60 4.50 -0.11
C VAL A 54 -1.58 5.39 0.59
N LYS A 55 -1.31 6.60 0.07
CA LYS A 55 -0.36 7.53 0.70
C LYS A 55 -0.74 7.88 2.13
N GLU A 56 -2.02 8.10 2.40
CA GLU A 56 -2.55 8.42 3.73
C GLU A 56 -2.41 7.21 4.68
N GLY A 57 -2.80 6.03 4.21
CA GLY A 57 -2.72 4.78 4.99
C GLY A 57 -1.27 4.38 5.31
N VAL A 58 -0.38 4.48 4.32
CA VAL A 58 1.06 4.20 4.50
C VAL A 58 1.68 5.18 5.48
N LYS A 59 1.37 6.48 5.38
CA LYS A 59 1.84 7.47 6.34
C LYS A 59 1.37 7.14 7.76
N ALA A 60 0.07 6.86 7.94
CA ALA A 60 -0.49 6.51 9.24
C ALA A 60 0.16 5.24 9.83
N PHE A 61 0.46 4.25 8.98
CA PHE A 61 1.20 3.05 9.38
C PHE A 61 2.62 3.36 9.84
N VAL A 62 3.37 4.19 9.10
CA VAL A 62 4.74 4.59 9.47
C VAL A 62 4.74 5.36 10.79
N ASP A 63 3.80 6.29 10.98
CA ASP A 63 3.66 7.06 12.21
C ASP A 63 3.38 6.14 13.41
N TRP A 64 2.45 5.19 13.25
CA TRP A 64 2.18 4.17 14.27
C TRP A 64 3.41 3.31 14.56
N TYR A 65 4.10 2.83 13.54
CA TYR A 65 5.27 1.96 13.68
C TYR A 65 6.39 2.66 14.47
N ARG A 66 6.71 3.90 14.10
CA ARG A 66 7.72 4.72 14.80
C ARG A 66 7.33 4.98 16.25
N SER A 67 6.06 5.32 16.49
CA SER A 67 5.54 5.53 17.84
C SER A 67 5.58 4.25 18.69
N TYR A 68 5.23 3.10 18.12
CA TYR A 68 5.19 1.84 18.85
C TYR A 68 6.59 1.31 19.19
N TYR A 69 7.54 1.45 18.27
CA TYR A 69 8.92 0.94 18.43
C TYR A 69 9.92 1.99 18.94
N ASN A 70 9.48 3.22 19.25
CA ASN A 70 10.33 4.35 19.64
C ASN A 70 11.49 4.58 18.66
N LYS A 71 11.17 4.74 17.37
CA LYS A 71 12.12 4.95 16.27
C LYS A 71 12.01 6.33 15.64
#